data_AF-A0A7V6ZCW3-F1
#
_entry.id   AF-A0A7V6ZCW3-F1
#
_cell.length_a   1.000
_cell.length_b   1.000
_cell.length_c   1.000
_cell.angle_alpha   90.00
_cell.angle_beta   90.00
_cell.angle_gamma   90.00
#
_symmetry.space_group_name_H-M   'P 1'
#
loop_
_entity.id
_entity.type
_entity.pdbx_description
1 polymer ?
#
loop_
_entity_poly.entity_id
_entity_poly.type
_entity_poly.pdbx_seq_one_letter_code
_entity_poly.pdbx_strand_id
1 'polypeptide(L)'
;YVPGDWRYFILPVITLGVRPAALIARLTRSCMLEVLTQDYIRTARSKGLRERIVIMRHALKNALIPVVTIIGTQVAELLSGAVLTETIFAWPGVGRLAVEALIARDFPMIRGTVIFMAVIFLVANLIVDISYGFIDPRIRYD
;
A
#
# COMPACT_ATOMS: atom_id res chain seq x y z
N TYR A 1 -17.76 18.55 15.37
CA TYR A 1 -16.96 17.33 15.18
C TYR A 1 -16.45 16.90 16.54
N VAL A 2 -16.91 15.75 17.04
CA VAL A 2 -16.50 15.24 18.36
C VAL A 2 -15.32 14.28 18.15
N PRO A 3 -14.22 14.40 18.91
CA PRO A 3 -13.15 13.41 18.89
C PRO A 3 -13.71 12.03 19.27
N GLY A 4 -13.67 11.07 18.33
CA GLY A 4 -14.15 9.69 18.54
C GLY A 4 -15.26 9.21 17.60
N ASP A 5 -15.89 10.10 16.82
CA ASP A 5 -16.82 9.67 15.76
C ASP A 5 -16.03 9.14 14.54
N TRP A 6 -16.42 7.97 14.01
CA TRP A 6 -15.79 7.32 12.84
C TRP A 6 -15.78 8.24 11.61
N ARG A 7 -16.73 9.18 11.55
CA ARG A 7 -16.81 10.21 10.50
C ARG A 7 -15.58 11.12 10.45
N TYR A 8 -14.88 11.30 11.58
CA TYR A 8 -13.68 12.13 11.66
C TYR A 8 -12.48 11.50 10.93
N PHE A 9 -12.53 10.20 10.63
CA PHE A 9 -11.51 9.51 9.84
C PHE A 9 -11.74 9.63 8.32
N ILE A 10 -12.96 9.90 7.88
CA ILE A 10 -13.33 9.83 6.45
C ILE A 10 -12.49 10.80 5.62
N LEU A 11 -12.43 12.07 6.02
CA LEU A 11 -11.71 13.10 5.26
C LEU A 11 -10.17 12.88 5.28
N PRO A 12 -9.51 12.63 6.42
CA PRO A 12 -8.09 12.28 6.45
C PRO A 12 -7.75 11.04 5.60
N VAL A 13 -8.57 9.98 5.68
CA VAL A 13 -8.32 8.74 4.95
C VAL A 13 -8.48 8.95 3.45
N ILE A 14 -9.51 9.68 3.00
CA ILE A 14 -9.70 9.97 1.58
C ILE A 14 -8.56 10.85 1.07
N THR A 15 -8.20 11.92 1.79
CA THR A 15 -7.13 12.83 1.36
C THR A 15 -5.77 12.15 1.23
N LEU A 16 -5.41 11.26 2.16
CA LEU A 16 -4.18 10.45 2.08
C LEU A 16 -4.28 9.31 1.06
N GLY A 17 -5.43 8.66 0.97
CA GLY A 17 -5.61 7.42 0.24
C GLY A 17 -5.86 7.57 -1.26
N VAL A 18 -6.42 8.71 -1.71
CA VAL A 18 -6.82 8.88 -3.12
C VAL A 18 -5.64 8.79 -4.08
N ARG A 19 -4.51 9.43 -3.77
CA ARG A 19 -3.30 9.39 -4.62
C ARG A 19 -2.75 7.96 -4.79
N PRO A 20 -2.41 7.22 -3.72
CA PRO A 20 -1.92 5.85 -3.87
C PRO A 20 -2.97 4.93 -4.48
N ALA A 21 -4.26 5.09 -4.15
CA ALA A 21 -5.32 4.28 -4.75
C ALA A 21 -5.39 4.46 -6.27
N ALA A 22 -5.30 5.69 -6.76
CA ALA A 22 -5.28 5.97 -8.20
C ALA A 22 -4.06 5.34 -8.90
N LEU A 23 -2.88 5.41 -8.28
CA LEU A 23 -1.66 4.80 -8.80
C LEU A 23 -1.80 3.27 -8.87
N ILE A 24 -2.21 2.64 -7.76
CA ILE A 24 -2.38 1.19 -7.64
C ILE A 24 -3.43 0.69 -8.63
N ALA A 25 -4.56 1.39 -8.76
CA ALA A 25 -5.61 1.02 -9.72
C ALA A 25 -5.13 1.09 -11.17
N ARG A 26 -4.40 2.16 -11.53
CA ARG A 26 -3.85 2.33 -12.88
C ARG A 26 -2.81 1.25 -13.20
N LEU A 27 -1.92 0.98 -12.26
CA LEU A 27 -0.89 -0.05 -12.40
C LEU A 27 -1.52 -1.45 -12.53
N THR A 28 -2.45 -1.78 -11.63
CA THR A 28 -3.17 -3.06 -11.66
C THR A 28 -3.87 -3.24 -13.02
N ARG A 29 -4.49 -2.19 -13.55
CA ARG A 29 -5.10 -2.23 -14.89
C ARG A 29 -4.06 -2.50 -15.98
N SER A 30 -2.90 -1.84 -15.96
CA SER A 30 -1.82 -2.06 -16.94
C SER A 30 -1.33 -3.50 -16.91
N CYS A 31 -0.97 -4.00 -15.73
CA CYS A 31 -0.47 -5.36 -15.56
C CYS A 31 -1.53 -6.41 -15.94
N MET A 32 -2.80 -6.16 -15.63
CA MET A 32 -3.89 -7.04 -16.06
C MET A 32 -4.03 -7.10 -17.58
N LEU A 33 -3.93 -5.97 -18.28
CA LEU A 33 -3.99 -5.94 -19.75
C LEU A 33 -2.83 -6.71 -20.38
N GLU A 34 -1.61 -6.56 -19.84
CA GLU A 34 -0.42 -7.28 -20.29
C GLU A 34 -0.52 -8.80 -20.03
N VAL A 35 -1.10 -9.19 -18.90
CA VAL A 35 -1.23 -10.61 -18.54
C VAL A 35 -2.34 -11.29 -19.35
N LEU A 36 -3.45 -10.61 -19.63
CA LEU A 36 -4.57 -11.19 -20.37
C LEU A 36 -4.25 -11.51 -21.84
N THR A 37 -3.20 -10.91 -22.41
CA THR A 37 -2.75 -11.17 -23.79
C THR A 37 -1.80 -12.37 -23.90
N GLN A 38 -1.34 -12.93 -22.76
CA GLN A 38 -0.40 -14.05 -22.71
C GLN A 38 -1.01 -15.36 -23.22
N ASP A 39 -0.19 -16.21 -23.84
CA ASP A 39 -0.67 -17.44 -24.46
C ASP A 39 -1.23 -18.46 -23.46
N TYR A 40 -0.69 -18.53 -22.24
CA TYR A 40 -1.22 -19.43 -21.20
C TYR A 40 -2.66 -19.06 -20.79
N ILE A 41 -3.06 -17.78 -20.90
CA ILE A 41 -4.43 -17.33 -20.69
C ILE A 41 -5.33 -17.80 -21.85
N ARG A 42 -4.84 -17.72 -23.09
CA ARG A 42 -5.56 -18.24 -24.26
C ARG A 42 -5.74 -19.76 -24.16
N THR A 43 -4.72 -20.49 -23.71
CA THR A 43 -4.82 -21.93 -23.43
C THR A 43 -5.81 -22.23 -22.31
N ALA A 44 -5.85 -21.43 -21.24
CA ALA A 44 -6.82 -21.60 -20.16
C ALA A 44 -8.26 -21.43 -20.68
N ARG A 45 -8.50 -20.44 -21.56
CA ARG A 45 -9.79 -20.23 -22.22
C ARG A 45 -10.15 -21.35 -23.20
N SER A 46 -9.20 -21.83 -24.00
CA SER A 46 -9.46 -22.93 -24.95
C SER A 46 -9.78 -24.27 -24.28
N LYS A 47 -9.30 -24.47 -23.04
CA LYS A 47 -9.68 -25.59 -22.17
C LYS A 47 -11.09 -25.47 -21.57
N GLY A 48 -11.84 -24.40 -21.86
CA GLY A 48 -13.22 -24.21 -21.39
C GLY A 48 -13.35 -23.71 -19.94
N LEU A 49 -12.28 -23.18 -19.35
CA LEU A 49 -12.35 -22.59 -18.01
C LEU A 49 -13.25 -21.35 -18.01
N ARG A 50 -14.08 -21.20 -16.96
CA ARG A 50 -14.91 -20.00 -16.77
C ARG A 50 -14.04 -18.76 -16.66
N GLU A 51 -14.45 -17.66 -17.29
CA GLU A 51 -13.68 -16.40 -17.32
C GLU A 51 -13.33 -15.88 -15.92
N ARG A 52 -14.22 -16.06 -14.93
CA ARG A 52 -13.94 -15.69 -13.53
C ARG A 52 -12.75 -16.46 -12.94
N ILE A 53 -12.57 -17.73 -13.30
CA ILE A 53 -11.43 -18.55 -12.86
C ILE A 53 -10.16 -18.09 -13.57
N VAL A 54 -10.24 -17.82 -14.88
CA VAL A 54 -9.12 -17.28 -15.66
C VAL A 54 -8.62 -15.97 -15.06
N ILE A 55 -9.52 -15.03 -14.77
CA ILE A 55 -9.17 -13.73 -14.19
C ILE A 55 -8.61 -13.90 -12.77
N MET A 56 -9.34 -14.53 -11.85
CA MET A 56 -8.97 -14.53 -10.43
C MET A 56 -7.76 -15.42 -10.13
N ARG A 57 -7.64 -16.59 -10.80
CA ARG A 57 -6.62 -17.59 -10.46
C ARG A 57 -5.38 -17.51 -11.35
N HIS A 58 -5.53 -17.10 -12.61
CA HIS A 58 -4.42 -17.08 -13.57
C HIS A 58 -3.93 -15.66 -13.87
N ALA A 59 -4.82 -14.72 -14.19
CA ALA A 59 -4.40 -13.39 -14.59
C ALA A 59 -4.00 -12.51 -13.39
N LEU A 60 -4.90 -12.38 -12.41
CA LEU A 60 -4.73 -11.48 -11.26
C LEU A 60 -3.53 -11.85 -10.41
N LYS A 61 -3.31 -13.14 -10.16
CA LYS A 61 -2.17 -13.63 -9.37
C LYS A 61 -0.83 -13.19 -9.97
N ASN A 62 -0.68 -13.26 -11.29
CA ASN A 62 0.54 -12.83 -11.98
C ASN A 62 0.63 -11.31 -12.12
N ALA A 63 -0.51 -10.64 -12.35
CA ALA A 63 -0.56 -9.18 -12.45
C ALA A 63 -0.27 -8.48 -11.11
N LEU A 64 -0.53 -9.14 -9.97
CA LEU A 64 -0.31 -8.58 -8.64
C LEU A 64 1.16 -8.54 -8.22
N ILE A 65 2.05 -9.31 -8.86
CA ILE A 65 3.48 -9.34 -8.52
C ILE A 65 4.09 -7.91 -8.52
N PRO A 66 4.02 -7.13 -9.63
CA PRO A 66 4.52 -5.76 -9.62
C PRO A 66 3.68 -4.79 -8.77
N VAL A 67 2.39 -5.06 -8.58
CA VAL A 67 1.48 -4.20 -7.81
C VAL A 67 1.85 -4.19 -6.33
N VAL A 68 2.14 -5.36 -5.78
CA VAL A 68 2.52 -5.53 -4.37
C VAL A 68 3.83 -4.79 -4.06
N THR A 69 4.78 -4.76 -5.00
CA THR A 69 6.04 -4.01 -4.88
C THR A 69 5.78 -2.53 -4.68
N ILE A 70 4.92 -1.98 -5.54
CA ILE A 70 4.61 -0.56 -5.51
C ILE A 70 3.84 -0.21 -4.24
N ILE A 71 2.95 -1.08 -3.75
CA ILE A 71 2.27 -0.88 -2.46
C ILE A 71 3.28 -0.69 -1.33
N GLY A 72 4.36 -1.48 -1.27
CA GLY A 72 5.42 -1.31 -0.26
C GLY A 72 6.06 0.08 -0.31
N THR A 73 6.37 0.57 -1.51
CA THR A 73 6.93 1.92 -1.68
C THR A 73 5.93 3.02 -1.33
N GLN A 74 4.62 2.80 -1.52
CA GLN A 74 3.59 3.78 -1.16
C GLN A 74 3.49 4.01 0.36
N VAL A 75 3.93 3.09 1.20
CA VAL A 75 3.89 3.27 2.66
C VAL A 75 4.77 4.44 3.10
N ALA A 76 5.97 4.57 2.52
CA ALA A 76 6.84 5.72 2.80
C ALA A 76 6.19 7.04 2.36
N GLU A 77 5.55 7.05 1.19
CA GLU A 77 4.82 8.23 0.72
C GLU A 77 3.66 8.60 1.66
N LEU A 78 2.94 7.60 2.16
CA LEU A 78 1.84 7.80 3.11
C LEU A 78 2.33 8.36 4.45
N LEU A 79 3.45 7.87 4.98
CA LEU A 79 4.04 8.40 6.21
C LEU A 79 4.48 9.86 6.05
N SER A 80 5.03 10.22 4.89
CA SER A 80 5.40 11.59 4.56
C SER A 80 4.18 12.51 4.41
N GLY A 81 3.15 12.05 3.68
CA GLY A 81 1.90 12.80 3.47
C GLY A 81 1.06 12.92 4.75
N ALA A 82 1.17 11.96 5.67
CA ALA A 82 0.41 11.93 6.92
C ALA A 82 0.65 13.19 7.75
N VAL A 83 1.87 13.72 7.78
CA VAL A 83 2.22 14.95 8.52
C VAL A 83 1.30 16.12 8.12
N LEU A 84 1.10 16.31 6.82
CA LEU A 84 0.30 17.42 6.31
C LEU A 84 -1.19 17.22 6.62
N THR A 85 -1.69 16.00 6.38
CA THR A 85 -3.08 15.64 6.70
C THR A 85 -3.37 15.75 8.19
N GLU A 86 -2.47 15.29 9.04
CA GLU A 86 -2.59 15.40 10.50
C GLU A 86 -2.65 16.86 10.95
N THR A 87 -1.86 17.73 10.31
CA THR A 87 -1.85 19.16 10.61
C THR A 87 -3.14 19.84 10.16
N ILE A 88 -3.59 19.61 8.92
CA ILE A 88 -4.80 20.25 8.35
C ILE A 88 -6.06 19.83 9.11
N PHE A 89 -6.19 18.55 9.44
CA PHE A 89 -7.37 18.02 10.12
C PHE A 89 -7.28 18.10 11.65
N ALA A 90 -6.21 18.70 12.20
CA ALA A 90 -5.92 18.77 13.63
C ALA A 90 -5.92 17.40 14.33
N TRP A 91 -5.52 16.35 13.61
CA TRP A 91 -5.43 15.00 14.13
C TRP A 91 -4.15 14.83 14.98
N PRO A 92 -4.24 14.27 16.20
CA PRO A 92 -3.07 13.99 17.03
C PRO A 92 -2.35 12.75 16.49
N GLY A 93 -1.43 12.96 15.55
CA GLY A 93 -0.65 11.91 14.92
C GLY A 93 0.86 12.06 15.12
N VAL A 94 1.59 11.00 14.79
CA VAL A 94 3.04 10.92 15.04
C VAL A 94 3.82 11.83 14.09
N GLY A 95 3.30 12.07 12.88
CA GLY A 95 3.91 12.99 11.93
C GLY A 95 3.89 14.43 12.42
N ARG A 96 2.74 14.87 12.92
CA ARG A 96 2.59 16.17 13.55
C ARG A 96 3.48 16.30 14.79
N LEU A 97 3.54 15.28 15.65
CA LEU A 97 4.43 15.26 16.82
C LEU A 97 5.91 15.40 16.42
N ALA A 98 6.34 14.74 15.33
CA ALA A 98 7.70 14.87 14.83
C ALA A 98 8.03 16.30 14.37
N VAL A 99 7.09 16.98 13.71
CA VAL A 99 7.26 18.38 13.28
C VAL A 99 7.27 19.33 14.48
N GLU A 100 6.38 19.15 15.44
CA GLU A 100 6.34 19.96 16.66
C GLU A 100 7.65 19.82 17.45
N ALA A 101 8.17 18.59 17.61
CA ALA A 101 9.46 18.32 18.22
C ALA A 101 10.63 18.96 17.46
N LEU A 102 10.58 18.94 16.13
CA LEU A 102 11.58 19.58 15.27
C LEU A 102 11.63 21.10 15.50
N ILE A 103 10.47 21.75 15.56
CA ILE A 103 10.35 23.20 15.81
C ILE A 103 10.84 23.53 17.22
N ALA A 104 10.47 22.72 18.21
CA ALA A 104 10.90 22.88 19.60
C ALA A 104 12.37 22.50 19.84
N ARG A 105 13.06 21.95 18.83
CA ARG A 105 14.44 21.41 18.92
C ARG A 105 14.58 20.34 20.02
N ASP A 106 13.52 19.59 20.27
CA ASP A 106 13.52 18.47 21.19
C ASP A 106 14.13 17.23 20.49
N PHE A 107 15.47 17.17 20.50
CA PHE A 107 16.20 16.08 19.85
C PHE A 107 15.85 14.68 20.38
N PRO A 108 15.65 14.45 21.69
CA PRO A 108 15.13 13.18 22.19
C PRO A 108 13.81 12.78 21.53
N MET A 109 12.84 13.70 21.45
CA MET A 109 11.54 13.43 20.85
C MET A 109 11.65 13.16 19.33
N ILE A 110 12.44 13.95 18.60
CA ILE A 110 12.69 13.73 17.16
C ILE A 110 13.27 12.33 16.91
N ARG A 111 14.27 11.91 17.69
CA ARG A 111 14.87 10.59 17.52
C ARG A 111 13.86 9.47 17.81
N GLY A 112 13.05 9.65 18.85
CA GLY A 112 11.99 8.70 19.20
C GLY A 112 10.96 8.53 18.09
N THR A 113 10.46 9.63 17.53
CA THR A 113 9.47 9.59 16.43
C THR A 113 10.06 9.00 15.15
N VAL A 114 11.31 9.35 14.81
CA VAL A 114 12.01 8.80 13.64
C VAL A 114 12.20 7.28 13.75
N ILE A 115 12.68 6.79 14.91
CA ILE A 115 12.84 5.33 15.12
C ILE A 115 11.49 4.62 15.06
N PHE A 116 10.46 5.20 15.70
CA PHE A 116 9.12 4.63 15.69
C PHE A 116 8.54 4.52 14.26
N MET A 117 8.67 5.58 13.45
CA MET A 117 8.28 5.56 12.04
C MET A 117 9.08 4.56 11.23
N ALA A 118 10.39 4.44 11.48
CA ALA A 118 11.25 3.46 10.82
C ALA A 118 10.80 2.02 11.12
N VAL A 119 10.42 1.72 12.36
CA VAL A 119 9.87 0.42 12.75
C VAL A 119 8.55 0.14 12.02
N ILE A 120 7.63 1.11 11.97
CA ILE A 120 6.36 0.97 11.22
C ILE A 120 6.65 0.67 9.75
N PHE A 121 7.56 1.43 9.14
CA PHE A 121 7.93 1.23 7.75
C PHE A 121 8.54 -0.15 7.51
N LEU A 122 9.41 -0.62 8.40
CA LEU A 122 10.03 -1.94 8.30
C LEU A 122 9.00 -3.07 8.45
N VAL A 123 8.08 -2.94 9.40
CA VAL A 123 6.96 -3.89 9.58
C VAL A 123 6.08 -3.93 8.34
N ALA A 124 5.76 -2.76 7.76
CA ALA A 124 4.96 -2.69 6.55
C ALA A 124 5.64 -3.35 5.34
N ASN A 125 6.95 -3.14 5.15
CA ASN A 125 7.71 -3.82 4.09
C ASN A 125 7.79 -5.33 4.34
N LEU A 126 7.99 -5.76 5.59
CA LEU A 126 7.98 -7.18 5.93
C LEU A 126 6.63 -7.83 5.57
N ILE A 127 5.51 -7.14 5.80
CA ILE A 127 4.18 -7.62 5.39
C ILE A 127 4.09 -7.76 3.86
N VAL A 128 4.63 -6.81 3.11
CA VAL A 128 4.69 -6.87 1.64
C VAL A 128 5.55 -8.05 1.18
N ASP A 129 6.72 -8.24 1.81
CA ASP A 129 7.63 -9.34 1.50
C ASP A 129 7.00 -10.71 1.74
N ILE A 130 6.33 -10.88 2.89
CA ILE A 130 5.57 -12.08 3.21
C ILE A 130 4.41 -12.28 2.23
N SER A 131 3.77 -11.19 1.78
CA SER A 131 2.67 -11.26 0.82
C SER A 131 3.11 -11.83 -0.53
N TYR A 132 4.36 -11.62 -0.96
CA TYR A 132 4.89 -12.29 -2.15
C TYR A 132 4.90 -13.81 -2.02
N GLY A 133 5.27 -14.35 -0.86
CA GLY A 133 5.27 -15.80 -0.63
C GLY A 133 3.89 -16.45 -0.82
N PHE A 134 2.82 -15.71 -0.52
CA PHE A 134 1.45 -16.17 -0.76
C PHE A 134 1.01 -15.98 -2.22
N ILE A 135 1.47 -14.91 -2.87
CA ILE A 135 1.08 -14.54 -4.24
C ILE A 135 1.86 -15.33 -5.27
N ASP A 136 3.11 -15.72 -5.02
CA ASP A 136 3.89 -16.54 -5.94
C ASP A 136 4.44 -17.80 -5.24
N PRO A 137 3.77 -18.96 -5.36
CA PRO A 137 4.27 -20.22 -4.83
C PRO A 137 5.44 -20.82 -5.63
N ARG A 138 5.91 -20.17 -6.72
CA ARG A 138 7.14 -20.59 -7.43
C ARG A 138 8.42 -20.17 -6.70
N ILE A 139 8.31 -19.37 -5.64
CA ILE A 139 9.42 -19.03 -4.74
C ILE A 139 9.72 -20.17 -3.75
N ARG A 140 9.06 -21.33 -3.88
CA ARG A 140 9.58 -22.57 -3.28
C ARG A 140 10.84 -22.95 -4.04
N TYR A 141 11.97 -22.53 -3.46
CA TYR A 141 13.31 -23.03 -3.73
C TYR A 141 13.29 -24.55 -3.98
N ASP A 142 14.07 -24.99 -4.98
CA ASP A 142 14.68 -26.32 -4.96
C ASP A 142 15.43 -26.54 -3.63
#